data_AF-A0A4P9ZE30-F1
#
_entry.id   AF-A0A4P9ZE30-F1
#
_cell.length_a   1.000
_cell.length_b   1.000
_cell.length_c   1.000
_cell.angle_alpha   90.00
_cell.angle_beta   90.00
_cell.angle_gamma   90.00
#
_symmetry.space_group_name_H-M   'P 1'
#
loop_
_entity.id
_entity.type
_entity.pdbx_description
1 polymer ?
#
loop_
_entity_poly.entity_id
_entity_poly.type
_entity_poly.pdbx_seq_one_letter_code
_entity_poly.pdbx_strand_id
1 'polypeptide(L)' 'CNHGFTRKHNMISHELTHTSLKIHRCGVCDMPFRRIHDLKRHKKLHTGEKPFQCSKCLRHFARTDALSRHL' A
#
# COMPACT_ATOMS: atom_id res chain seq x y z
N CYS A 1 -17.46 19.15 -4.43
CA CYS A 1 -18.57 18.20 -4.69
C CYS A 1 -19.15 17.74 -3.34
N ASN A 2 -20.36 17.16 -3.28
CA ASN A 2 -21.05 16.77 -2.04
C ASN A 2 -21.33 15.25 -1.96
N HIS A 3 -20.36 14.44 -2.40
CA HIS A 3 -20.45 12.98 -2.37
C HIS A 3 -19.95 12.42 -1.03
N GLY A 4 -20.75 11.57 -0.38
CA GLY A 4 -20.38 10.85 0.83
C GLY A 4 -19.86 9.44 0.54
N PHE A 5 -18.83 8.99 1.27
CA PHE A 5 -18.21 7.68 1.08
C PHE A 5 -18.19 6.88 2.38
N THR A 6 -18.63 5.62 2.32
CA THR A 6 -18.61 4.69 3.46
C THR A 6 -17.27 3.98 3.63
N ARG A 7 -16.46 3.88 2.56
CA ARG A 7 -15.12 3.30 2.57
C ARG A 7 -14.08 4.33 2.12
N LYS A 8 -13.03 4.47 2.91
CA LYS A 8 -12.03 5.54 2.78
C LYS A 8 -11.22 5.51 1.48
N HIS A 9 -10.92 4.35 0.90
CA HIS A 9 -10.23 4.28 -0.41
C HIS A 9 -11.12 4.78 -1.56
N ASN A 10 -12.44 4.75 -1.39
CA ASN A 10 -13.40 5.30 -2.36
C ASN A 10 -13.42 6.84 -2.30
N MET A 11 -13.32 7.42 -1.10
CA MET A 11 -13.20 8.87 -0.91
C MET A 11 -11.89 9.42 -1.50
N ILE A 12 -10.78 8.73 -1.24
CA ILE A 12 -9.46 9.18 -1.71
C ILE A 12 -9.33 8.98 -3.22
N SER A 13 -9.88 7.90 -3.79
CA SER A 13 -9.98 7.75 -5.25
C SER A 13 -10.87 8.82 -5.89
N HIS A 14 -11.82 9.37 -5.12
CA HIS A 14 -12.72 10.41 -5.58
C HIS A 14 -12.11 11.80 -5.51
N GLU A 15 -11.38 12.16 -4.46
CA GLU A 15 -10.64 13.43 -4.40
C GLU A 15 -9.59 13.55 -5.53
N LEU A 16 -9.07 12.40 -5.98
CA LEU A 16 -8.18 12.32 -7.14
C LEU A 16 -8.89 12.61 -8.48
N THR A 17 -10.23 12.68 -8.53
CA THR A 17 -10.98 13.13 -9.73
C THR A 17 -11.03 14.65 -9.87
N HIS A 18 -10.68 15.37 -8.80
CA HIS A 18 -10.51 16.82 -8.82
C HIS A 18 -9.09 17.26 -9.22
N THR A 19 -8.17 16.31 -9.43
CA THR A 19 -6.78 16.58 -9.78
C THR A 19 -6.35 15.71 -10.97
N SER A 20 -5.71 16.30 -11.98
CA SER A 20 -5.27 15.58 -13.21
C SER A 20 -4.04 14.68 -12.99
N LEU A 21 -3.99 13.94 -11.88
CA LEU A 21 -2.85 13.10 -11.49
C LEU A 21 -3.06 11.66 -11.93
N LYS A 22 -2.07 11.11 -12.64
CA LYS A 22 -2.07 9.70 -13.05
C LYS A 22 -1.91 8.79 -11.82
N ILE A 23 -2.86 7.87 -11.63
CA ILE A 23 -2.83 6.87 -10.55
C ILE A 23 -2.42 5.48 -11.05
N HIS A 24 -1.92 4.68 -10.12
CA HIS A 24 -1.47 3.31 -10.32
C HIS A 24 -2.28 2.39 -9.43
N ARG A 25 -3.07 1.50 -10.05
CA ARG A 25 -3.93 0.57 -9.31
C ARG A 25 -3.29 -0.79 -9.12
N CYS A 26 -3.66 -1.47 -8.05
CA CYS A 26 -3.22 -2.83 -7.81
C CYS A 26 -4.00 -3.82 -8.66
N GLY A 27 -3.31 -4.56 -9.53
CA GLY A 27 -3.95 -5.59 -10.35
C GLY A 27 -4.56 -6.78 -9.59
N VAL A 28 -4.46 -6.82 -8.25
CA VAL A 28 -5.04 -7.89 -7.42
C VAL A 28 -6.29 -7.45 -6.67
N CYS A 29 -6.28 -6.26 -6.06
CA CYS A 29 -7.41 -5.77 -5.24
C CYS A 29 -7.91 -4.38 -5.66
N ASP A 30 -7.45 -3.91 -6.82
CA ASP A 30 -7.79 -2.64 -7.47
C ASP A 30 -7.62 -1.37 -6.62
N MET A 31 -6.88 -1.50 -5.52
CA MET A 31 -6.58 -0.40 -4.61
C MET A 31 -5.80 0.69 -5.37
N PRO A 32 -6.27 1.95 -5.33
CA PRO A 32 -5.64 3.04 -6.03
C PRO A 32 -4.43 3.56 -5.24
N PHE A 33 -3.33 3.77 -5.95
CA PHE A 33 -2.13 4.38 -5.41
C PHE A 33 -1.73 5.57 -6.27
N ARG A 34 -1.32 6.66 -5.62
CA ARG A 34 -0.82 7.85 -6.31
C ARG A 34 0.59 7.65 -6.89
N ARG A 35 1.36 6.68 -6.38
CA ARG A 35 2.76 6.45 -6.78
C ARG A 35 3.01 4.98 -7.10
N ILE A 36 3.86 4.72 -8.10
CA ILE A 36 4.22 3.35 -8.51
C ILE A 36 4.90 2.57 -7.38
N HIS A 37 5.78 3.22 -6.59
CA HIS A 37 6.48 2.52 -5.51
C HIS A 37 5.54 2.06 -4.40
N ASP A 38 4.49 2.83 -4.11
CA ASP A 38 3.47 2.46 -3.12
C ASP A 38 2.67 1.25 -3.60
N LEU A 39 2.31 1.23 -4.88
CA LEU A 39 1.71 0.07 -5.53
C LEU A 39 2.63 -1.15 -5.48
N LYS A 40 3.90 -1.02 -5.87
CA LYS A 40 4.88 -2.12 -5.86
C LYS A 40 5.03 -2.70 -4.45
N ARG A 41 5.09 -1.85 -3.42
CA ARG A 41 5.14 -2.27 -2.03
C ARG A 41 3.87 -3.00 -1.60
N HIS A 42 2.71 -2.45 -1.96
CA HIS A 42 1.42 -3.07 -1.66
C HIS A 42 1.30 -4.46 -2.31
N LYS A 43 1.82 -4.66 -3.53
CA LYS A 43 1.84 -5.97 -4.19
C LYS A 43 2.56 -7.06 -3.39
N LYS A 44 3.58 -6.72 -2.60
CA LYS A 44 4.28 -7.68 -1.73
C LYS A 44 3.39 -8.24 -0.61
N LEU A 45 2.29 -7.56 -0.27
CA LEU A 45 1.33 -8.08 0.69
C LEU A 45 0.53 -9.25 0.11
N HIS A 46 0.30 -9.25 -1.21
CA HIS A 46 -0.42 -10.33 -1.89
C HIS A 46 0.44 -11.57 -2.07
N THR A 47 1.76 -11.41 -2.25
CA THR A 47 2.69 -12.53 -2.35
C THR A 47 3.06 -13.13 -0.99
N GLY A 48 2.78 -12.42 0.11
CA GLY A 48 3.16 -12.83 1.45
C GLY A 48 4.66 -12.86 1.70
N GLU A 49 5.48 -12.35 0.77
CA GLU A 49 6.93 -12.34 0.87
C GLU A 49 7.40 -11.51 2.07
N LYS A 50 8.22 -12.13 2.92
CA LYS A 50 8.82 -11.49 4.10
C LYS A 50 10.34 -11.71 4.11
N PRO A 51 11.08 -11.04 3.21
CA PRO A 51 12.49 -11.32 3.00
C PRO A 51 13.39 -10.82 4.13
N PHE A 52 12.87 -10.02 5.07
CA PHE A 52 13.67 -9.43 6.14
C PHE A 52 13.45 -10.20 7.44
N GLN A 53 14.49 -10.86 7.94
CA GLN A 53 14.45 -11.63 9.17
C GLN A 53 15.14 -10.89 10.32
N CYS A 54 14.53 -10.91 11.51
CA CYS A 54 15.18 -10.48 12.73
C CYS A 54 16.19 -11.54 13.20
N SER A 55 17.45 -11.18 13.39
CA SER A 55 18.49 -12.11 13.85
C SER A 55 18.31 -12.58 15.30
N LYS A 56 17.61 -11.80 16.14
CA LYS A 56 17.39 -12.14 17.56
C LYS A 56 16.23 -13.11 17.79
N CYS A 57 15.09 -12.88 17.12
CA CYS A 57 13.86 -13.66 17.34
C CYS A 57 13.37 -14.41 16.09
N LEU A 58 14.11 -14.35 14.98
CA LEU A 58 13.83 -15.03 13.71
C LEU A 58 12.50 -14.67 13.04
N ARG A 59 11.83 -13.61 13.51
CA ARG A 59 10.59 -13.11 12.93
C ARG A 59 10.85 -12.45 11.58
N HIS A 60 9.95 -12.73 10.63
CA HIS A 60 10.05 -12.23 9.26
C HIS A 60 9.14 -11.01 9.03
N PHE A 61 9.63 -10.06 8.24
CA PHE A 61 8.97 -8.81 7.89
C PHE A 61 8.97 -8.58 6.38
N ALA A 62 7.87 -8.00 5.87
CA ALA A 62 7.71 -7.68 4.46
C ALA A 62 8.49 -6.43 4.01
N ARG A 63 8.98 -5.63 4.96
CA ARG A 63 9.65 -4.35 4.70
C ARG A 63 10.80 -4.11 5.68
N THR A 64 11.85 -3.44 5.22
CA THR A 64 13.01 -3.05 6.03
C THR A 64 12.62 -2.16 7.20
N ASP A 65 11.81 -1.14 6.97
CA ASP A 65 11.36 -0.21 8.02
C ASP A 65 10.50 -0.91 9.09
N ALA A 66 9.75 -1.96 8.70
CA ALA A 66 9.01 -2.77 9.66
C ALA A 66 9.94 -3.61 10.54
N LEU A 67 11.06 -4.12 9.99
CA LEU A 67 12.11 -4.79 10.75
C LEU A 67 12.89 -3.79 11.62
N SER A 68 13.27 -2.63 11.09
CA SER A 68 14.01 -1.60 11.83
C SER A 68 13.23 -1.07 13.04
N ARG A 69 11.90 -0.95 12.94
CA ARG A 69 11.04 -0.59 14.09
C ARG A 69 10.91 -1.73 15.12
N HIS A 70 11.19 -2.97 14.71
CA HIS A 70 11.07 -4.13 15.56
C HIS A 70 12.35 -4.44 16.35
N LEU A 71 13.53 -4.18 15.75
CA LEU A 71 14.85 -4.37 16.37
C LEU A 71 15.09 -3.39 17.51
#